data_AF-A0A1A8JR74-F1
#
_entry.id   AF-A0A1A8JR74-F1
#
_cell.length_a   1.000
_cell.length_b   1.000
_cell.length_c   1.000
_cell.angle_alpha   90.00
_cell.angle_beta   90.00
_cell.angle_gamma   90.00
#
_symmetry.space_group_name_H-M   'P 1'
#
loop_
_entity.id
_entity.type
_entity.pdbx_description
1 polymer ?
#
loop_
_entity_poly.entity_id
_entity_poly.type
_entity_poly.pdbx_seq_one_letter_code
_entity_poly.pdbx_strand_id
1 'polypeptide(L)'
;EYILSLIEENCQVILPLVFATLYRVSKEHWNQTIVSLIYNVLKTFMEMNSKLFDDLTASYKVEKQKEMKRERERAELWRGLEEYQERRVQMLTEAARNQRNLQERGERGDPLSPSSPHSDQPEPKPSGANSGAGESAT
;
A
#
# COMPACT_ATOMS: atom_id res chain seq x y z
N GLU A 1 33.70 17.53 -29.46
CA GLU A 1 34.11 18.93 -29.17
C GLU A 1 33.02 19.97 -29.40
N TYR A 2 32.65 20.36 -30.62
CA TYR A 2 31.72 21.50 -30.86
C TYR A 2 30.36 21.42 -30.14
N ILE A 3 29.75 20.24 -30.04
CA ILE A 3 28.47 20.09 -29.33
C ILE A 3 28.64 20.29 -27.81
N LEU A 4 29.74 19.83 -27.23
CA LEU A 4 29.99 19.97 -25.80
C LEU A 4 30.25 21.44 -25.42
N SER A 5 30.97 22.19 -26.25
CA SER A 5 31.19 23.63 -26.01
C SER A 5 29.88 24.42 -26.05
N LEU A 6 29.00 24.15 -27.02
CA LEU A 6 27.68 24.78 -27.07
C LEU A 6 26.82 24.43 -25.86
N ILE A 7 26.91 23.18 -25.38
CA ILE A 7 26.21 22.73 -24.18
C ILE A 7 26.73 23.47 -22.94
N GLU A 8 28.04 23.64 -22.83
CA GLU A 8 28.68 24.35 -21.71
C GLU A 8 28.26 25.82 -21.67
N GLU A 9 28.32 26.52 -22.82
CA GLU A 9 27.88 27.91 -22.97
C GLU A 9 26.40 28.12 -22.60
N ASN A 10 25.56 27.09 -22.82
CA ASN A 10 24.12 27.14 -22.59
C ASN A 10 23.67 26.25 -21.41
N CYS A 11 24.59 25.89 -20.50
CA CYS A 11 24.35 24.86 -19.49
C CYS A 11 23.18 25.20 -18.56
N GLN A 12 22.94 26.49 -18.29
CA GLN A 12 21.85 26.95 -17.43
C GLN A 12 20.46 26.67 -17.99
N VAL A 13 20.33 26.51 -19.31
CA VAL A 13 19.05 26.21 -19.97
C VAL A 13 18.94 24.73 -20.30
N ILE A 14 20.02 24.15 -20.83
CA ILE A 14 20.01 22.75 -21.27
C ILE A 14 19.93 21.79 -20.09
N LEU A 15 20.74 22.01 -19.05
CA LEU A 15 20.86 21.06 -17.95
C LEU A 15 19.51 20.84 -17.23
N PRO A 16 18.74 21.88 -16.84
CA PRO A 16 17.43 21.67 -16.21
C PRO A 16 16.44 20.84 -17.04
N LEU A 17 16.49 20.94 -18.37
CA LEU A 17 15.57 20.22 -19.28
C LEU A 17 15.86 18.73 -19.32
N VAL A 18 17.13 18.35 -19.33
CA VAL A 18 17.55 16.94 -19.47
C VAL A 18 17.78 16.25 -18.12
N PHE A 19 18.10 17.02 -17.08
CA PHE A 19 18.59 16.50 -15.80
C PHE A 19 17.64 15.48 -15.18
N ALA A 20 16.35 15.80 -15.05
CA ALA A 20 15.38 14.92 -14.38
C ALA A 20 15.31 13.54 -15.04
N THR A 21 15.37 13.48 -16.37
CA THR A 21 15.33 12.24 -17.14
C THR A 21 16.60 11.42 -16.91
N LEU A 22 17.78 12.04 -17.06
CA LEU A 22 19.07 11.37 -16.88
C LEU A 22 19.24 10.87 -15.44
N TYR A 23 18.89 11.69 -14.46
CA TYR A 23 19.03 11.36 -13.05
C TYR A 23 18.07 10.27 -12.58
N ARG A 24 16.90 10.14 -13.22
CA ARG A 24 16.00 8.99 -13.01
C ARG A 24 16.59 7.71 -13.62
N VAL A 25 17.00 7.78 -14.89
CA VAL A 25 17.54 6.63 -15.62
C VAL A 25 18.81 6.09 -14.94
N SER A 26 19.66 6.95 -14.39
CA SER A 26 20.88 6.52 -13.68
C SER A 26 20.59 5.68 -12.43
N LYS A 27 19.36 5.69 -11.90
CA LYS A 27 18.98 4.98 -10.67
C LYS A 27 18.12 3.74 -10.92
N GLU A 28 17.27 3.80 -11.94
CA GLU A 28 16.17 2.84 -12.11
C GLU A 28 16.31 1.99 -13.38
N HIS A 29 17.29 2.28 -14.25
CA HIS A 29 17.45 1.55 -15.50
C HIS A 29 18.03 0.14 -15.27
N TRP A 30 17.43 -0.86 -15.91
CA TRP A 30 17.79 -2.28 -15.74
C TRP A 30 19.13 -2.67 -16.39
N ASN A 31 19.46 -2.05 -17.52
CA ASN A 31 20.71 -2.30 -18.24
C ASN A 31 21.87 -1.49 -17.63
N GLN A 32 22.87 -2.19 -17.08
CA GLN A 32 24.03 -1.58 -16.42
C GLN A 32 24.93 -0.77 -17.36
N THR A 33 25.04 -1.15 -18.63
CA THR A 33 25.82 -0.37 -19.61
C THR A 33 25.19 0.99 -19.83
N ILE A 34 23.86 1.05 -19.94
CA ILE A 34 23.13 2.32 -20.06
C ILE A 34 23.35 3.16 -18.80
N VAL A 35 23.22 2.55 -17.61
CA VAL A 35 23.48 3.24 -16.33
C VAL A 35 24.88 3.88 -16.32
N SER A 36 25.93 3.14 -16.70
CA SER A 36 27.31 3.66 -16.78
C SER A 36 27.47 4.81 -17.78
N LEU A 37 26.84 4.72 -18.95
CA LEU A 37 26.87 5.80 -19.95
C LEU A 37 26.22 7.07 -19.41
N ILE A 38 25.09 6.94 -18.71
CA ILE A 38 24.40 8.09 -18.11
C ILE A 38 25.23 8.69 -16.97
N TYR A 39 25.90 7.89 -16.14
CA TYR A 39 26.80 8.41 -15.11
C TYR A 39 27.96 9.21 -15.69
N ASN A 40 28.53 8.80 -16.83
CA ASN A 40 29.56 9.57 -17.51
C ASN A 40 29.02 10.95 -17.94
N VAL A 41 27.83 10.99 -18.53
CA VAL A 41 27.20 12.26 -18.96
C VAL A 41 26.88 13.15 -17.75
N LEU A 42 26.30 12.60 -16.68
CA LEU A 42 26.02 13.34 -15.45
C LEU A 42 27.29 13.89 -14.80
N LYS A 43 28.40 13.15 -14.86
CA LYS A 43 29.69 13.61 -14.38
C LYS A 43 30.20 14.80 -15.18
N THR A 44 30.14 14.75 -16.52
CA THR A 44 30.51 15.88 -17.37
C THR A 44 29.65 17.12 -17.06
N PHE A 45 28.34 16.96 -16.83
CA PHE A 45 27.49 18.09 -16.44
C PHE A 45 27.84 18.66 -15.06
N MET A 46 28.24 17.82 -14.12
CA MET A 46 28.72 18.26 -12.81
C MET A 46 30.04 19.03 -12.92
N GLU A 47 30.95 18.62 -13.81
CA GLU A 47 32.21 19.31 -14.08
C GLU A 47 31.97 20.69 -14.73
N MET A 48 30.96 20.83 -15.60
CA MET A 48 30.57 22.11 -16.22
C MET A 48 30.00 23.12 -15.21
N ASN A 49 29.09 22.69 -14.34
CA ASN A 49 28.47 23.58 -13.34
C ASN A 49 27.96 22.81 -12.13
N SER A 50 28.85 22.60 -11.15
CA SER A 50 28.55 21.84 -9.93
C SER A 50 27.42 22.45 -9.11
N LYS A 51 27.37 23.78 -8.99
CA LYS A 51 26.32 24.48 -8.23
C LYS A 51 24.93 24.22 -8.81
N LEU A 52 24.78 24.41 -10.13
CA LEU A 52 23.50 24.15 -10.80
C LEU A 52 23.11 22.67 -10.69
N PHE A 53 24.07 21.77 -10.79
CA PHE A 53 23.84 20.34 -10.63
C PHE A 53 23.31 19.99 -9.23
N ASP A 54 23.87 20.59 -8.19
CA ASP A 54 23.43 20.40 -6.80
C ASP A 54 22.01 20.96 -6.59
N ASP A 55 21.73 22.16 -7.11
CA ASP A 55 20.40 22.81 -7.03
C ASP A 55 19.32 21.95 -7.73
N LEU A 56 19.64 21.39 -8.90
CA LEU A 56 18.75 20.48 -9.63
C LEU A 56 18.57 19.15 -8.91
N THR A 57 19.64 18.62 -8.30
CA THR A 57 19.57 17.40 -7.49
C THR A 57 18.65 17.58 -6.27
N ALA A 58 18.76 18.72 -5.58
CA ALA A 58 17.91 19.06 -4.46
C ALA A 58 16.44 19.19 -4.90
N SER A 59 16.20 19.95 -5.99
CA SER A 59 14.87 20.13 -6.57
C SER A 59 14.23 18.81 -6.99
N TYR A 60 14.99 17.91 -7.63
CA TYR A 60 14.52 16.58 -8.02
C TYR A 60 14.09 15.75 -6.80
N LYS A 61 14.86 15.76 -5.71
CA LYS A 61 14.52 15.02 -4.49
C LYS A 61 13.21 15.52 -3.88
N VAL A 62 13.00 16.84 -3.84
CA VAL A 62 11.76 17.46 -3.34
C VAL A 62 10.57 17.06 -4.22
N GLU A 63 10.68 17.18 -5.55
CA GLU A 63 9.58 16.80 -6.44
C GLU A 63 9.28 15.30 -6.37
N LYS A 64 10.31 14.45 -6.21
CA LYS A 64 10.12 13.01 -6.02
C LYS A 64 9.37 12.69 -4.73
N GLN A 65 9.68 13.38 -3.63
CA GLN A 65 8.93 13.24 -2.36
C GLN A 65 7.49 13.68 -2.51
N LYS A 66 7.25 14.80 -3.20
CA LYS A 66 5.90 15.30 -3.48
C LYS A 66 5.10 14.34 -4.37
N GLU A 67 5.73 13.73 -5.37
CA GLU A 67 5.13 12.69 -6.20
C GLU A 67 4.74 11.46 -5.37
N MET A 68 5.64 10.95 -4.52
CA MET A 68 5.35 9.83 -3.62
C MET A 68 4.20 10.14 -2.66
N LYS A 69 4.14 11.37 -2.14
CA LYS A 69 3.04 11.81 -1.28
C LYS A 69 1.71 11.79 -2.03
N ARG A 70 1.66 12.36 -3.24
CA ARG A 70 0.47 12.36 -4.10
C ARG A 70 0.00 10.94 -4.41
N GLU A 71 0.93 10.02 -4.65
CA GLU A 71 0.58 8.61 -4.92
C GLU A 71 0.00 7.92 -3.68
N ARG A 72 0.55 8.20 -2.49
CA ARG A 72 0.02 7.68 -1.23
C ARG A 72 -1.38 8.21 -0.94
N GLU A 73 -1.59 9.52 -1.06
CA GLU A 73 -2.89 10.15 -0.89
C GLU A 73 -3.93 9.54 -1.86
N ARG A 74 -3.53 9.29 -3.11
CA ARG A 74 -4.38 8.60 -4.09
C ARG A 74 -4.72 7.18 -3.65
N ALA A 75 -3.75 6.40 -3.18
CA ALA A 75 -3.97 5.03 -2.72
C ALA A 75 -4.89 4.98 -1.49
N GLU A 76 -4.77 5.94 -0.58
CA GLU A 76 -5.66 6.06 0.58
C GLU A 76 -7.10 6.38 0.19
N LEU A 77 -7.30 7.27 -0.79
CA LEU A 77 -8.63 7.59 -1.33
C LEU A 77 -9.27 6.36 -2.00
N TRP A 78 -8.52 5.61 -2.81
CA TRP A 78 -9.01 4.38 -3.43
C TRP A 78 -9.40 3.33 -2.40
N ARG A 79 -8.55 3.10 -1.39
CA ARG A 79 -8.87 2.17 -0.29
C ARG A 79 -10.14 2.61 0.46
N GLY A 80 -10.29 3.90 0.75
CA GLY A 80 -11.50 4.42 1.40
C GLY A 80 -12.76 4.19 0.57
N LEU A 81 -12.66 4.28 -0.75
CA LEU A 81 -13.78 4.00 -1.67
C LEU A 81 -14.15 2.51 -1.66
N GLU A 82 -13.16 1.62 -1.71
CA GLU A 82 -13.36 0.16 -1.64
C GLU A 82 -14.04 -0.23 -0.32
N GLU A 83 -13.52 0.24 0.82
CA GLU A 83 -14.13 -0.02 2.12
C GLU A 83 -15.56 0.53 2.24
N TYR A 84 -15.83 1.71 1.66
CA TYR A 84 -17.17 2.28 1.65
C TYR A 84 -18.14 1.41 0.84
N GLN A 85 -17.71 0.93 -0.32
CA GLN A 85 -18.50 0.01 -1.14
C GLN A 85 -18.75 -1.31 -0.40
N GLU A 86 -17.74 -1.91 0.21
CA GLU A 86 -17.88 -3.14 0.99
C GLU A 86 -18.87 -2.99 2.14
N ARG A 87 -18.74 -1.94 2.96
CA ARG A 87 -19.67 -1.65 4.06
C ARG A 87 -21.11 -1.49 3.55
N ARG A 88 -21.31 -0.80 2.43
CA ARG A 88 -22.64 -0.66 1.83
C ARG A 88 -23.22 -1.99 1.38
N VAL A 89 -22.43 -2.84 0.73
CA VAL A 89 -22.88 -4.17 0.28
C VAL A 89 -23.21 -5.06 1.47
N GLN A 90 -22.39 -5.05 2.52
CA GLN A 90 -22.64 -5.78 3.77
C GLN A 90 -23.97 -5.35 4.39
N MET A 91 -24.20 -4.04 4.57
CA MET A 91 -25.44 -3.51 5.12
C MET A 91 -26.68 -3.93 4.30
N LEU A 92 -26.61 -3.84 2.97
CA LEU A 92 -27.72 -4.25 2.10
C LEU A 92 -28.00 -5.76 2.21
N THR A 93 -26.94 -6.56 2.30
CA THR A 93 -27.03 -8.03 2.44
C THR A 93 -27.66 -8.42 3.79
N GLU A 94 -27.24 -7.77 4.87
CA GLU A 94 -27.80 -7.96 6.21
C GLU A 94 -29.26 -7.53 6.27
N ALA A 95 -29.62 -6.38 5.69
CA ALA A 95 -30.99 -5.92 5.62
C ALA A 95 -31.89 -6.91 4.86
N ALA A 96 -31.44 -7.41 3.71
CA ALA A 96 -32.18 -8.41 2.94
C ALA A 96 -32.35 -9.73 3.73
N ARG A 97 -31.32 -10.17 4.43
CA ARG A 97 -31.38 -11.35 5.32
C ARG A 97 -32.38 -11.14 6.45
N ASN A 98 -32.34 -10.00 7.12
CA ASN A 98 -33.25 -9.67 8.21
C ASN A 98 -34.71 -9.61 7.73
N GLN A 99 -34.95 -9.08 6.53
CA GLN A 99 -36.28 -9.04 5.92
C GLN A 99 -36.83 -10.44 5.63
N ARG A 100 -36.00 -11.34 5.08
CA ARG A 100 -36.38 -12.75 4.85
C ARG A 100 -36.76 -13.44 6.17
N ASN A 101 -35.95 -13.29 7.21
CA ASN A 101 -36.23 -13.88 8.53
C ASN A 101 -37.56 -13.39 9.11
N LEU A 102 -37.95 -12.14 8.84
CA LEU A 102 -39.21 -11.57 9.32
C LEU A 102 -40.42 -12.12 8.55
N GLN A 103 -40.30 -12.31 7.23
CA GLN A 103 -41.33 -12.97 6.42
C GLN A 103 -41.55 -14.42 6.87
N GLU A 104 -40.47 -15.18 7.06
CA GLU A 104 -40.55 -16.57 7.53
C GLU A 104 -41.14 -16.72 8.95
N ARG A 105 -41.05 -15.69 9.79
CA ARG A 105 -41.71 -15.64 11.11
C ARG A 105 -43.19 -15.26 11.01
N GLY A 106 -43.55 -14.34 10.11
CA GLY A 106 -44.93 -13.95 9.85
C GLY A 106 -45.78 -15.09 9.29
N GLU A 107 -45.18 -15.96 8.46
CA GLU A 107 -45.84 -17.16 7.92
C GLU A 107 -45.99 -18.29 8.96
N ARG A 108 -45.14 -18.33 10.00
CA ARG A 108 -45.16 -19.39 11.03
C ARG A 108 -46.12 -19.14 12.20
N GLY A 109 -46.66 -17.93 12.38
CA GLY A 109 -47.80 -17.68 13.28
C GLY A 109 -47.59 -18.01 14.77
N ASP A 110 -46.35 -18.04 15.27
CA ASP A 110 -46.08 -18.38 16.68
C ASP A 110 -46.20 -17.15 17.60
N PRO A 111 -46.94 -17.21 18.73
CA PRO A 111 -47.09 -16.09 19.65
C PRO A 111 -45.83 -15.88 20.50
N LEU A 112 -45.58 -14.63 20.91
CA LEU A 112 -44.51 -14.25 21.83
C LEU A 112 -44.76 -14.89 23.21
N SER A 113 -44.07 -15.99 23.50
CA SER A 113 -43.87 -16.44 24.88
C SER A 113 -42.68 -15.69 25.49
N PRO A 114 -42.81 -15.08 26.68
CA PRO A 114 -41.69 -14.41 27.33
C PRO A 114 -40.75 -15.49 27.89
N SER A 115 -39.56 -15.63 27.28
CA SER A 115 -38.53 -16.53 27.78
C SER A 115 -37.91 -15.95 29.06
N SER A 116 -38.25 -16.54 30.21
CA SER A 116 -37.47 -16.37 31.44
C SER A 116 -36.02 -16.82 31.22
N PRO A 117 -35.02 -16.16 31.83
CA PRO A 117 -33.62 -16.56 31.70
C PRO A 117 -33.40 -17.82 32.54
N HIS A 118 -33.23 -18.97 31.88
CA HIS A 118 -32.83 -20.19 32.58
C HIS A 118 -31.30 -20.21 32.70
N SER A 119 -30.82 -20.16 33.94
CA SER A 119 -29.41 -20.25 34.31
C SER A 119 -28.80 -21.56 33.83
N ASP A 120 -27.75 -21.48 33.01
CA ASP A 120 -26.89 -22.60 32.65
C ASP A 120 -26.16 -23.10 33.91
N GLN A 121 -26.49 -24.31 34.36
CA GLN A 121 -25.69 -25.07 35.32
C GLN A 121 -25.13 -26.30 34.58
N PRO A 122 -23.81 -26.52 34.56
CA PRO A 122 -23.24 -27.63 33.80
C PRO A 122 -23.34 -28.94 34.58
N GLU A 123 -23.89 -29.99 33.94
CA GLU A 123 -23.92 -31.37 34.47
C GLU A 123 -22.51 -31.99 34.57
N PRO A 124 -22.26 -32.91 35.52
CA PRO A 124 -20.96 -33.56 35.69
C PRO A 124 -20.80 -34.77 34.76
N LYS A 125 -19.60 -34.94 34.18
CA LYS A 125 -19.24 -36.14 33.39
C LYS A 125 -19.03 -37.37 34.28
N PRO A 126 -19.38 -38.59 33.81
CA PRO A 126 -19.15 -39.80 34.56
C PRO A 126 -17.69 -40.28 34.43
N SER A 127 -17.18 -40.79 35.55
CA SER A 127 -15.87 -41.38 35.76
C SER A 127 -15.76 -42.76 35.08
N GLY A 128 -14.62 -43.00 34.44
CA GLY A 128 -14.23 -44.30 33.91
C GLY A 128 -12.70 -44.36 33.80
N ALA A 129 -12.07 -44.90 34.83
CA ALA A 129 -10.63 -45.11 34.95
C ALA A 129 -10.12 -46.21 33.99
N ASN A 130 -8.88 -46.12 33.51
CA ASN A 130 -7.80 -47.04 33.92
C ASN A 130 -6.45 -46.74 33.21
N SER A 131 -5.47 -46.30 34.03
CA SER A 131 -4.07 -46.72 34.20
C SER A 131 -3.08 -47.00 33.05
N GLY A 132 -1.85 -46.46 33.25
CA GLY A 132 -0.56 -46.99 32.77
C GLY A 132 0.31 -45.90 32.10
N ALA A 133 1.08 -45.06 32.81
CA ALA A 133 2.39 -45.28 33.47
C ALA A 133 3.60 -45.40 32.52
N GLY A 134 4.63 -44.57 32.76
CA GLY A 134 6.01 -44.65 32.19
C GLY A 134 6.46 -43.36 31.49
N GLU A 135 7.07 -42.38 32.18
CA GLU A 135 8.54 -42.15 32.34
C GLU A 135 9.20 -41.54 31.08
N SER A 136 10.22 -40.69 31.09
CA SER A 136 10.87 -39.76 32.03
C SER A 136 11.81 -38.95 31.12
N ALA A 137 11.90 -37.63 31.31
CA ALA A 137 12.83 -36.78 30.59
C ALA A 137 14.06 -36.48 31.47
N THR A 138 15.25 -36.71 30.89
CA THR A 138 16.51 -36.02 31.20
C THR A 138 17.19 -35.71 29.89
#